data_AF-A0A9R1QCZ2-F1
#
_entry.id   AF-A0A9R1QCZ2-F1
#
_cell.length_a   1.000
_cell.length_b   1.000
_cell.length_c   1.000
_cell.angle_alpha   90.00
_cell.angle_beta   90.00
_cell.angle_gamma   90.00
#
_symmetry.space_group_name_H-M   'P 1'
#
loop_
_entity.id
_entity.type
_entity.pdbx_description
1 polymer ?
#
loop_
_entity_poly.entity_id
_entity_poly.type
_entity_poly.pdbx_seq_one_letter_code
_entity_poly.pdbx_strand_id
1 'polypeptide(L)'
;MFRGSLHWCISNMIIAFDTVAESFRQMRTPVVPNLSDLFEMDGMLGMSSFDDYNDDEPIVDIWIMQDYECKVWALKYRVEIPYAELTLQFGLFYPRDCVVFTSWVGDVVVLVPFGRWLLQLDVGGRLVASFEDRGGLIGQPHQLKQTLVQHTFFPTLEGYVVNDWPFI
;
A
#
# COMPACT_ATOMS: atom_id res chain seq x y z
N MET A 1 -3.15 -0.18 -10.98
CA MET A 1 -3.18 0.53 -12.27
C MET A 1 -4.15 1.70 -12.14
N PHE A 2 -3.69 2.93 -12.33
CA PHE A 2 -4.51 4.14 -12.19
C PHE A 2 -4.38 4.99 -13.45
N ARG A 3 -5.51 5.48 -14.02
CA ARG A 3 -5.53 6.25 -15.29
C ARG A 3 -4.71 5.61 -16.42
N GLY A 4 -4.84 4.29 -16.62
CA GLY A 4 -4.08 3.57 -17.65
C GLY A 4 -2.56 3.50 -17.40
N SER A 5 -2.08 3.91 -16.23
CA SER A 5 -0.68 3.88 -15.84
C SER A 5 -0.42 2.90 -14.69
N LEU A 6 0.77 2.30 -14.68
CA LEU A 6 1.32 1.58 -13.54
C LEU A 6 2.21 2.53 -12.74
N HIS A 7 2.10 2.53 -11.41
CA HIS A 7 2.84 3.43 -10.53
C HIS A 7 3.63 2.63 -9.51
N TRP A 8 4.88 3.03 -9.28
CA TRP A 8 5.69 2.52 -8.19
C TRP A 8 6.58 3.64 -7.64
N CYS A 9 6.92 3.54 -6.36
CA CYS A 9 7.76 4.51 -5.68
C CYS A 9 9.20 3.98 -5.65
N ILE A 10 10.15 4.83 -6.01
CA ILE A 10 11.59 4.58 -5.85
C ILE A 10 12.12 5.74 -5.00
N SER A 11 12.44 5.46 -3.74
CA SER A 11 12.84 6.48 -2.75
C SER A 11 11.76 7.57 -2.62
N ASN A 12 12.04 8.81 -3.01
CA ASN A 12 11.13 9.95 -2.95
C ASN A 12 10.50 10.30 -4.31
N MET A 13 10.53 9.40 -5.28
CA MET A 13 10.04 9.64 -6.63
C MET A 13 9.06 8.55 -7.06
N ILE A 14 7.97 8.96 -7.70
CA ILE A 14 7.01 8.04 -8.31
C ILE A 14 7.34 7.92 -9.78
N ILE A 15 7.51 6.69 -10.24
CA ILE A 15 7.59 6.37 -11.65
C ILE A 15 6.21 5.91 -12.09
N ALA A 16 5.68 6.56 -13.13
CA ALA A 16 4.45 6.13 -13.78
C ALA A 16 4.78 5.66 -15.20
N PHE A 17 4.42 4.43 -15.52
CA PHE A 17 4.47 3.89 -16.87
C PHE A 17 3.09 3.94 -17.50
N ASP A 18 2.93 4.77 -18.53
CA ASP A 18 1.72 4.84 -19.34
C ASP A 18 1.67 3.60 -20.24
N THR A 19 0.68 2.74 -20.02
CA THR A 19 0.56 1.48 -20.75
C THR A 19 0.01 1.64 -22.18
N VAL A 20 -0.55 2.80 -22.52
CA VAL A 20 -1.09 3.10 -23.85
C VAL A 20 -0.02 3.75 -24.71
N ALA A 21 0.67 4.74 -24.16
CA ALA A 21 1.76 5.44 -24.85
C ALA A 21 3.12 4.72 -24.72
N GLU A 22 3.18 3.66 -23.92
CA GLU A 22 4.40 2.89 -23.62
C GLU A 22 5.57 3.78 -23.17
N SER A 23 5.28 4.76 -22.32
CA SER A 23 6.24 5.78 -21.92
C SER A 23 6.31 5.96 -20.41
N PHE A 24 7.48 6.36 -19.92
CA PHE A 24 7.70 6.64 -18.51
C PHE A 24 7.58 8.14 -18.25
N ARG A 25 6.93 8.48 -17.13
CA ARG A 25 6.96 9.83 -16.57
C ARG A 25 7.31 9.79 -15.09
N GLN A 26 7.97 10.85 -14.65
CA GLN A 26 8.30 11.06 -13.25
C GLN A 26 7.28 11.98 -12.57
N MET A 27 6.87 11.59 -11.38
CA MET A 27 5.98 12.35 -10.52
C MET A 27 6.63 12.51 -9.14
N ARG A 28 6.32 13.62 -8.47
CA ARG A 28 6.82 13.87 -7.12
C ARG A 28 5.89 13.23 -6.10
N THR A 29 6.50 12.67 -5.07
CA THR A 29 5.82 12.27 -3.83
C THR A 29 5.42 13.51 -3.03
N PRO A 30 4.49 13.40 -2.06
CA PRO A 30 4.32 14.43 -1.06
C PRO A 30 5.63 14.62 -0.27
N VAL A 31 5.91 15.86 0.15
CA VAL A 31 7.15 16.20 0.87
C VAL A 31 6.98 15.86 2.34
N VAL A 32 7.09 14.58 2.68
CA VAL A 32 6.91 14.03 4.04
C VAL A 32 7.95 12.95 4.33
N PRO A 33 8.29 12.71 5.61
CA PRO A 33 9.18 11.62 5.99
C PRO A 33 8.52 10.24 5.75
N ASN A 34 9.35 9.19 5.67
CA ASN A 34 8.93 7.79 5.78
C ASN A 34 7.75 7.38 4.88
N LEU A 35 7.86 7.65 3.58
CA LEU A 35 6.91 7.18 2.59
C LEU A 35 6.90 5.65 2.51
N SER A 36 5.71 5.07 2.43
CA SER A 36 5.49 3.62 2.45
C SER A 36 4.84 3.18 1.14
N ASP A 37 3.51 3.19 1.03
CA ASP A 37 2.80 2.50 -0.03
C ASP A 37 2.09 3.43 -1.01
N LEU A 38 2.01 3.00 -2.28
CA LEU A 38 1.15 3.57 -3.31
C LEU A 38 -0.09 2.70 -3.51
N PHE A 39 -1.27 3.31 -3.52
CA PHE A 39 -2.53 2.58 -3.71
C PHE A 39 -3.55 3.43 -4.47
N GLU A 40 -4.63 2.80 -4.92
CA GLU A 40 -5.77 3.49 -5.53
C GLU A 40 -6.85 3.72 -4.47
N MET A 41 -7.38 4.94 -4.39
CA MET A 41 -8.43 5.30 -3.43
C MET A 41 -9.41 6.27 -4.06
N ASP A 42 -10.71 5.95 -4.05
CA ASP A 42 -11.78 6.82 -4.57
C ASP A 42 -11.53 7.35 -5.99
N GLY A 43 -10.90 6.55 -6.85
CA GLY A 43 -10.51 6.99 -8.20
C GLY A 43 -9.41 8.06 -8.19
N MET A 44 -8.57 8.09 -7.15
CA MET A 44 -7.37 8.92 -7.02
C MET A 44 -6.16 8.05 -6.67
N LEU A 45 -4.96 8.55 -6.97
CA LEU A 45 -3.72 7.93 -6.50
C LEU A 45 -3.50 8.31 -5.04
N GLY A 46 -3.38 7.32 -4.17
CA GLY A 46 -3.12 7.46 -2.75
C GLY A 46 -1.68 7.08 -2.38
N MET A 47 -1.19 7.66 -1.28
CA MET A 47 0.10 7.32 -0.69
C MET A 47 0.02 7.35 0.83
N SER A 48 0.69 6.43 1.51
CA SER A 48 0.85 6.46 2.97
C SER A 48 2.23 6.95 3.40
N SER A 49 2.29 7.62 4.53
CA SER A 49 3.52 7.92 5.25
C SER A 49 3.40 7.51 6.71
N PHE A 50 4.50 7.05 7.28
CA PHE A 50 4.55 6.55 8.65
C PHE A 50 5.42 7.44 9.53
N ASP A 51 4.84 8.18 10.46
CA ASP A 51 5.60 8.95 11.44
C ASP A 51 5.86 8.12 12.70
N ASP A 52 7.11 7.70 12.88
CA ASP A 52 7.60 6.95 14.03
C ASP A 52 8.44 7.79 14.99
N TYR A 53 8.55 9.12 14.77
CA TYR A 53 9.39 9.96 15.62
C TYR A 53 8.90 10.07 17.07
N ASN A 54 7.61 9.78 17.31
CA ASN A 54 7.02 9.67 18.64
C ASN A 54 6.76 8.19 18.95
N ASP A 55 7.68 7.56 19.69
CA ASP A 55 7.61 6.14 20.07
C ASP A 55 6.29 5.78 20.79
N ASP A 56 5.62 6.76 21.41
CA ASP A 56 4.39 6.56 22.18
C ASP A 56 3.11 6.70 21.34
N GLU A 57 3.16 7.43 20.23
CA GLU A 57 1.99 7.76 19.39
C GLU A 57 2.35 7.74 17.90
N PRO A 58 2.57 6.55 17.31
CA PRO A 58 2.84 6.43 15.89
C PRO A 58 1.63 6.86 15.07
N ILE A 59 1.90 7.55 13.95
CA ILE A 59 0.86 8.10 13.08
C ILE A 59 1.02 7.56 11.65
N VAL A 60 -0.11 7.17 11.06
CA VAL A 60 -0.21 6.89 9.63
C VAL A 60 -0.96 8.02 8.96
N ASP A 61 -0.26 8.79 8.14
CA ASP A 61 -0.85 9.84 7.31
C ASP A 61 -1.16 9.26 5.92
N ILE A 62 -2.38 9.52 5.44
CA ILE A 62 -2.89 9.05 4.15
C ILE A 62 -3.11 10.25 3.25
N TRP A 63 -2.35 10.30 2.16
CA TRP A 63 -2.34 11.37 1.16
C TRP A 63 -3.06 10.93 -0.09
N ILE A 64 -3.81 11.85 -0.71
CA ILE A 64 -4.42 11.66 -2.02
C ILE A 64 -3.91 12.70 -3.02
N MET A 65 -3.72 12.28 -4.27
CA MET A 65 -3.38 13.18 -5.35
C MET A 65 -4.65 13.82 -5.91
N GLN A 66 -5.00 15.00 -5.38
CA GLN A 66 -6.20 15.74 -5.78
C GLN A 66 -6.13 16.24 -7.22
N ASP A 67 -4.95 16.69 -7.64
CA ASP A 67 -4.68 17.06 -9.03
C ASP A 67 -3.55 16.20 -9.57
N TYR A 68 -3.91 15.27 -10.44
CA TYR A 68 -2.99 14.32 -11.02
C TYR A 68 -1.99 14.95 -12.00
N GLU A 69 -2.44 15.96 -12.77
CA GLU A 69 -1.60 16.61 -13.78
C GLU A 69 -0.67 17.63 -13.13
N CYS A 70 -1.19 18.41 -12.16
CA CYS A 70 -0.39 19.36 -11.39
C CYS A 70 0.40 18.70 -10.24
N LYS A 71 0.21 17.38 -10.02
CA LYS A 71 0.92 16.58 -9.00
C LYS A 71 0.71 17.13 -7.58
N VAL A 72 -0.52 17.57 -7.30
CA VAL A 72 -0.90 18.17 -6.02
C VAL A 72 -1.43 17.09 -5.08
N TRP A 73 -0.77 16.98 -3.92
CA TRP A 73 -1.15 16.08 -2.85
C TRP A 73 -1.89 16.83 -1.74
N ALA A 74 -2.85 16.15 -1.12
CA ALA A 74 -3.51 16.61 0.09
C ALA A 74 -3.62 15.49 1.11
N LEU A 75 -3.45 15.83 2.39
CA LEU A 75 -3.72 14.91 3.49
C LEU A 75 -5.22 14.64 3.54
N LYS A 76 -5.61 13.37 3.51
CA LYS A 76 -7.01 12.94 3.61
C LYS A 76 -7.35 12.43 5.00
N TYR A 77 -6.52 11.53 5.52
CA TYR A 77 -6.70 10.97 6.86
C TYR A 77 -5.40 10.99 7.62
N ARG A 78 -5.53 11.15 8.94
CA ARG A 78 -4.47 10.96 9.91
C ARG A 78 -4.97 9.90 10.88
N VAL A 79 -4.30 8.77 10.92
CA VAL A 79 -4.67 7.62 11.75
C VAL A 79 -3.67 7.53 12.88
N GLU A 80 -4.12 7.86 14.08
CA GLU A 80 -3.33 7.71 15.32
C GLU A 80 -3.43 6.25 15.77
N ILE A 81 -2.28 5.60 15.94
CA ILE A 81 -2.24 4.22 16.40
C ILE A 81 -2.24 4.24 17.94
N PRO A 82 -3.18 3.55 18.62
CA PRO A 82 -3.21 3.48 20.08
C PRO A 82 -2.13 2.52 20.61
N TYR A 83 -0.87 2.89 20.42
CA TYR A 83 0.30 2.04 20.57
C TYR A 83 0.44 1.45 21.99
N ALA A 84 0.26 2.26 23.03
CA ALA A 84 0.37 1.78 24.40
C ALA A 84 -0.66 0.68 24.73
N GLU A 85 -1.90 0.86 24.31
CA GLU A 85 -2.97 -0.11 24.52
C GLU A 85 -2.73 -1.40 23.72
N LEU A 86 -2.40 -1.24 22.43
CA LEU A 86 -2.20 -2.39 21.53
C LEU A 86 -0.94 -3.18 21.90
N THR A 87 0.12 -2.50 22.37
CA THR A 87 1.36 -3.17 22.78
C THR A 87 1.15 -4.07 23.99
N LEU A 88 0.34 -3.64 24.96
CA LEU A 88 -0.01 -4.44 26.12
C LEU A 88 -0.80 -5.71 25.75
N GLN A 89 -1.60 -5.66 24.70
CA GLN A 89 -2.47 -6.77 24.29
C GLN A 89 -1.81 -7.71 23.27
N PHE A 90 -1.07 -7.17 22.31
CA PHE A 90 -0.62 -7.91 21.11
C PHE A 90 0.91 -8.04 21.00
N GLY A 91 1.66 -7.35 21.85
CA GLY A 91 3.13 -7.35 21.85
C GLY A 91 3.74 -6.17 21.08
N LEU A 92 5.03 -6.25 20.74
CA LEU A 92 5.74 -5.11 20.14
C LEU A 92 5.34 -4.85 18.69
N PHE A 93 5.24 -3.59 18.35
CA PHE A 93 4.95 -3.11 17.01
C PHE A 93 6.22 -2.92 16.18
N TYR A 94 6.14 -3.24 14.88
CA TYR A 94 7.23 -3.06 13.94
C TYR A 94 6.81 -2.06 12.84
N PRO A 95 7.28 -0.79 12.90
CA PRO A 95 6.72 0.29 12.09
C PRO A 95 6.91 0.15 10.58
N ARG A 96 7.92 -0.59 10.12
CA ARG A 96 8.28 -0.70 8.69
C ARG A 96 7.30 -1.51 7.85
N ASP A 97 6.36 -2.21 8.46
CA ASP A 97 5.50 -3.20 7.80
C ASP A 97 4.02 -2.79 7.80
N CYS A 98 3.72 -1.50 8.06
CA CYS A 98 2.36 -0.97 8.00
C CYS A 98 1.89 -0.88 6.55
N VAL A 99 0.68 -1.37 6.26
CA VAL A 99 0.09 -1.36 4.92
C VAL A 99 -1.26 -0.65 4.95
N VAL A 100 -1.46 0.28 4.02
CA VAL A 100 -2.75 0.95 3.83
C VAL A 100 -3.46 0.39 2.62
N PHE A 101 -4.72 0.02 2.77
CA PHE A 101 -5.52 -0.44 1.64
C PHE A 101 -6.97 0.04 1.71
N THR A 102 -7.59 0.07 0.54
CA THR A 102 -8.97 0.50 0.35
C THR A 102 -9.81 -0.74 0.07
N SER A 103 -10.92 -0.89 0.79
CA SER A 103 -11.89 -1.93 0.48
C SER A 103 -12.65 -1.56 -0.80
N TRP A 104 -13.26 -2.56 -1.43
CA TRP A 104 -14.17 -2.38 -2.56
C TRP A 104 -15.41 -1.52 -2.25
N VAL A 105 -15.78 -1.37 -0.98
CA VAL A 105 -16.90 -0.52 -0.52
C VAL A 105 -16.44 0.93 -0.29
N GLY A 106 -15.14 1.20 -0.43
CA GLY A 106 -14.54 2.53 -0.22
C GLY A 106 -14.02 2.78 1.20
N ASP A 107 -14.25 1.84 2.12
CA ASP A 107 -13.70 1.95 3.48
C ASP A 107 -12.17 1.85 3.44
N VAL A 108 -11.50 2.81 4.07
CA VAL A 108 -10.05 2.79 4.26
C VAL A 108 -9.70 2.11 5.55
N VAL A 109 -8.74 1.21 5.46
CA VAL A 109 -8.31 0.38 6.57
C VAL A 109 -6.79 0.35 6.59
N VAL A 110 -6.24 0.41 7.79
CA VAL A 110 -4.80 0.40 8.04
C VAL A 110 -4.44 -0.92 8.70
N LEU A 111 -3.51 -1.67 8.12
CA LEU A 111 -2.99 -2.89 8.69
C LEU A 111 -1.67 -2.60 9.38
N VAL A 112 -1.61 -2.94 10.65
CA VAL A 112 -0.43 -2.72 11.50
C VAL A 112 0.01 -4.04 12.14
N PRO A 113 1.28 -4.45 11.98
CA PRO A 113 1.79 -5.66 12.59
C PRO A 113 2.23 -5.41 14.04
N PHE A 114 1.65 -6.18 14.97
CA PHE A 114 1.98 -6.21 16.39
C PHE A 114 2.36 -7.63 16.80
N GLY A 115 3.65 -7.89 17.02
CA GLY A 115 4.17 -9.20 17.38
C GLY A 115 3.81 -10.26 16.34
N ARG A 116 2.90 -11.17 16.71
CA ARG A 116 2.36 -12.22 15.83
C ARG A 116 0.98 -11.87 15.26
N TRP A 117 0.52 -10.64 15.41
CA TRP A 117 -0.81 -10.21 15.01
C TRP A 117 -0.72 -9.19 13.90
N LEU A 118 -1.59 -9.32 12.91
CA LEU A 118 -1.91 -8.25 11.98
C LEU A 118 -3.22 -7.61 12.46
N LEU A 119 -3.19 -6.35 12.83
CA LEU A 119 -4.35 -5.63 13.32
C LEU A 119 -4.91 -4.75 12.21
N GLN A 120 -6.22 -4.75 12.07
CA GLN A 120 -6.95 -3.85 11.17
C GLN A 120 -7.52 -2.70 11.98
N LEU A 121 -7.08 -1.48 11.66
CA LEU A 121 -7.60 -0.25 12.23
C LEU A 121 -8.48 0.47 11.22
N ASP A 122 -9.53 1.13 11.71
CA ASP A 122 -10.26 2.12 10.92
C ASP A 122 -9.48 3.43 10.83
N VAL A 123 -9.99 4.39 10.04
CA VAL A 123 -9.39 5.72 9.88
C VAL A 123 -9.36 6.55 11.17
N GLY A 124 -10.13 6.17 12.19
CA GLY A 124 -10.11 6.79 13.52
C GLY A 124 -9.14 6.10 14.48
N GLY A 125 -8.33 5.13 14.01
CA GLY A 125 -7.38 4.40 14.82
C GLY A 125 -8.01 3.29 15.67
N ARG A 126 -9.30 2.99 15.49
CA ARG A 126 -10.00 1.99 16.32
C ARG A 126 -9.76 0.61 15.75
N LEU A 127 -9.50 -0.36 16.64
CA LEU A 127 -9.35 -1.76 16.26
C LEU A 127 -10.66 -2.33 15.72
N VAL A 128 -10.65 -2.75 14.46
CA VAL A 128 -11.78 -3.38 13.76
C VAL A 128 -11.67 -4.90 13.83
N ALA A 129 -10.47 -5.43 13.58
CA ALA A 129 -10.22 -6.87 13.57
C ALA A 129 -8.75 -7.19 13.92
N SER A 130 -8.50 -8.41 14.39
CA SER A 130 -7.15 -8.92 14.65
C SER A 130 -6.98 -10.30 14.01
N PHE A 131 -5.82 -10.52 13.40
CA PHE A 131 -5.49 -11.75 12.69
C PHE A 131 -4.18 -12.31 13.26
N GLU A 132 -4.22 -13.51 13.83
CA GLU A 132 -3.02 -14.17 14.35
C GLU A 132 -2.22 -14.80 13.21
N ASP A 133 -0.98 -14.37 13.02
CA ASP A 133 0.00 -15.04 12.19
C ASP A 133 0.50 -16.31 12.89
N ARG A 134 0.11 -17.47 12.35
CA ARG A 134 0.57 -18.79 12.79
C ARG A 134 1.80 -19.28 12.02
N GLY A 135 2.60 -18.36 11.47
CA GLY A 135 3.92 -18.63 10.90
C GLY A 135 3.97 -18.55 9.38
N GLY A 136 3.51 -17.46 8.77
CA GLY A 136 3.61 -17.30 7.32
C GLY A 136 3.29 -15.94 6.72
N LEU A 137 2.93 -14.91 7.50
CA LEU A 137 2.70 -13.58 6.93
C LEU A 137 4.02 -12.83 6.77
N ILE A 138 4.83 -13.25 5.79
CA ILE A 138 5.76 -12.33 5.14
C ILE A 138 4.88 -11.42 4.27
N GLY A 139 4.38 -10.34 4.87
CA GLY A 139 3.59 -9.34 4.17
C GLY A 139 4.42 -8.75 3.03
N GLN A 140 4.19 -9.23 1.81
CA GLN A 140 4.69 -8.56 0.62
C GLN A 140 3.71 -7.42 0.35
N PRO A 141 4.13 -6.13 0.36
CA PRO A 141 3.25 -4.97 0.18
C PRO A 141 2.74 -4.81 -1.26
N HIS A 142 2.64 -5.91 -2.01
CA HIS A 142 2.22 -5.91 -3.39
C HIS A 142 0.71 -6.10 -3.46
N GLN A 143 0.00 -5.01 -3.66
CA GLN A 143 -1.43 -5.06 -3.98
C GLN A 143 -1.61 -5.43 -5.46
N LEU A 144 -1.85 -6.72 -5.72
CA LEU A 144 -2.22 -7.21 -7.05
C LEU A 144 -3.73 -7.02 -7.25
N LYS A 145 -4.12 -5.94 -7.93
CA LYS A 145 -5.45 -5.82 -8.51
C LYS A 145 -5.53 -6.81 -9.67
N GLN A 146 -6.22 -7.93 -9.47
CA GLN A 146 -6.40 -8.92 -10.53
C GLN A 146 -7.32 -8.34 -11.61
N THR A 147 -6.73 -7.86 -12.71
CA THR A 147 -7.47 -7.47 -13.91
C THR A 147 -7.34 -8.59 -14.92
N LEU A 148 -8.46 -9.24 -15.27
CA LEU A 148 -8.53 -10.24 -16.35
C LEU A 148 -8.43 -9.62 -17.77
N VAL A 149 -8.05 -8.34 -17.85
CA VAL A 149 -7.88 -7.65 -19.12
C VAL A 149 -6.54 -8.10 -19.70
N GLN A 150 -6.61 -8.83 -20.81
CA GLN A 150 -5.43 -9.17 -21.58
C GLN A 150 -4.86 -7.88 -22.17
N HIS A 151 -3.73 -7.45 -21.62
CA HIS A 151 -3.02 -6.32 -22.19
C HIS A 151 -2.17 -6.78 -23.37
N THR A 152 -2.17 -5.99 -24.45
CA THR A 152 -1.42 -6.26 -25.69
C THR A 152 0.10 -6.41 -25.47
N PHE A 153 0.63 -5.88 -24.36
CA PHE A 153 2.04 -6.01 -23.98
C PHE A 153 2.43 -7.38 -23.41
N PHE A 154 1.46 -8.23 -23.04
CA PHE A 154 1.70 -9.65 -22.78
C PHE A 154 1.19 -10.45 -23.97
N PRO A 155 2.01 -10.70 -25.00
CA PRO A 155 1.61 -11.58 -26.08
C PRO A 155 1.21 -12.93 -25.47
N THR A 156 0.09 -13.50 -25.93
CA THR A 156 -0.24 -14.89 -25.65
C THR A 156 0.96 -15.71 -26.11
N LEU A 157 1.70 -16.32 -25.20
CA LEU A 157 2.72 -17.30 -25.56
C LEU A 157 1.98 -18.55 -26.06
N GLU A 158 1.51 -18.51 -27.31
CA GLU A 158 1.09 -19.69 -28.04
C GLU A 158 2.33 -20.59 -28.21
N GLY A 159 2.53 -21.51 -27.26
CA GLY A 159 3.55 -22.57 -27.39
C GLY A 159 4.37 -22.90 -26.14
N TYR A 160 4.24 -22.20 -25.02
CA TYR A 160 4.99 -22.57 -23.81
C TYR A 160 4.25 -23.66 -23.01
N VAL A 161 4.65 -24.92 -23.21
CA VAL A 161 4.30 -26.02 -22.31
C VAL A 161 5.03 -25.78 -20.99
N VAL A 162 4.36 -25.20 -20.00
CA VAL A 162 4.84 -25.18 -18.61
C VAL A 162 4.30 -26.43 -17.93
N ASN A 163 4.99 -27.56 -18.13
CA ASN A 163 4.78 -28.78 -17.35
C ASN A 163 6.07 -29.57 -17.15
N ASP A 164 7.24 -28.91 -17.20
CA ASP A 164 8.47 -29.54 -16.73
C ASP A 164 8.81 -28.98 -15.35
N TRP A 165 8.45 -29.78 -14.34
CA TRP A 165 8.97 -29.68 -12.98
C TRP A 165 10.49 -29.86 -13.02
N PRO A 166 11.31 -28.94 -12.48
CA PRO A 166 12.71 -29.19 -12.31
C PRO A 166 13.04 -29.22 -10.82
N PHE A 167 12.98 -30.40 -10.21
CA PHE A 167 13.80 -30.68 -9.02
C PHE A 167 14.29 -32.13 -9.12
N ILE A 168 15.59 -32.27 -9.40
CA ILE A 168 16.40 -33.40 -8.91
C ILE A 168 16.78 -33.05 -7.47
#